data_AF-A0A4R6DDM9-F1
#
_entry.id   AF-A0A4R6DDM9-F1
#
_cell.length_a   1.000
_cell.length_b   1.000
_cell.length_c   1.000
_cell.angle_alpha   90.00
_cell.angle_beta   90.00
_cell.angle_gamma   90.00
#
_symmetry.space_group_name_H-M   'P 1'
#
loop_
_entity.id
_entity.type
_entity.pdbx_description
1 polymer ?
#
loop_
_entity_poly.entity_id
_entity_poly.type
_entity_poly.pdbx_seq_one_letter_code
_entity_poly.pdbx_strand_id
1 'polypeptide(L)'
;MSLPSDLPAVRAEQRDAHPDQHQHKHPDPHQHPDPHEQPPHPHHRHGWWWKTLLTGFVLWVVTIIVTFSTLNTNLVPTIILLGSFLVPFTVVLFVIERVTGSVSTMQLIVAFFVGGILGVLGASLLEADLRAGAGLYIVVGFVEEFVKGVLLVVVGWRVRPKTARQGALLGATVGAGFAAFESAGYAFNAAITSRGIDLVSLLQTEVVRAILSPVGHVLWTAILGAVVFGAAHGRARFRWSWSIPIAYVGVALLHGLWDSNSTISTLLAFLVTGTPFSAARNGAVPVSIAGLATTLYVVGLAIVSAIGVVILIAVLIRAKKRTAGGLDEDPAWSATPAPHPLG
;
A
#
# COMPACT_ATOMS: atom_id res chain seq x y z
N MET A 1 -87.38 -39.70 -22.33
CA MET A 1 -86.70 -40.97 -22.70
C MET A 1 -85.28 -40.61 -23.13
N SER A 2 -84.15 -41.04 -22.59
CA SER A 2 -83.71 -41.85 -21.44
C SER A 2 -82.16 -41.81 -21.52
N LEU A 3 -81.47 -41.64 -20.39
CA LEU A 3 -79.99 -41.72 -20.21
C LEU A 3 -79.44 -43.15 -20.52
N PRO A 4 -78.14 -43.48 -20.33
CA PRO A 4 -76.85 -42.92 -20.80
C PRO A 4 -75.92 -44.04 -21.38
N SER A 5 -74.66 -43.75 -21.77
CA SER A 5 -73.55 -44.75 -21.70
C SER A 5 -72.14 -44.16 -21.91
N ASP A 6 -71.40 -44.03 -20.80
CA ASP A 6 -70.06 -44.55 -20.50
C ASP A 6 -68.86 -44.37 -21.46
N LEU A 7 -67.84 -43.70 -20.93
CA LEU A 7 -66.42 -43.76 -21.32
C LEU A 7 -65.70 -44.91 -20.57
N PRO A 8 -64.73 -45.60 -21.19
CA PRO A 8 -63.74 -46.39 -20.45
C PRO A 8 -62.31 -45.82 -20.51
N ALA A 9 -61.78 -45.64 -19.31
CA ALA A 9 -60.42 -45.89 -18.81
C ALA A 9 -59.21 -45.82 -19.76
N VAL A 10 -58.30 -44.87 -19.48
CA VAL A 10 -56.86 -45.01 -19.76
C VAL A 10 -56.12 -45.23 -18.44
N ARG A 11 -55.40 -46.35 -18.42
CA ARG A 11 -54.64 -46.91 -17.30
C ARG A 11 -53.34 -46.14 -17.07
N ALA A 12 -53.00 -46.01 -15.80
CA ALA A 12 -51.81 -45.38 -15.25
C ALA A 12 -50.50 -46.08 -15.65
N GLU A 13 -49.44 -45.27 -15.82
CA GLU A 13 -48.09 -45.66 -15.47
C GLU A 13 -47.35 -44.46 -14.83
N GLN A 14 -46.72 -44.77 -13.70
CA GLN A 14 -46.13 -43.88 -12.72
C GLN A 14 -45.00 -43.00 -13.27
N ARG A 15 -45.04 -41.73 -12.88
CA ARG A 15 -43.82 -40.98 -12.55
C ARG A 15 -43.96 -40.49 -11.13
N ASP A 16 -43.11 -41.06 -10.26
CA ASP A 16 -42.99 -40.72 -8.86
C ASP A 16 -42.67 -39.24 -8.69
N ALA A 17 -43.65 -38.47 -8.21
CA ALA A 17 -43.43 -37.16 -7.61
C ALA A 17 -43.45 -37.36 -6.10
N HIS A 18 -42.26 -37.46 -5.49
CA HIS A 18 -42.13 -37.40 -4.04
C HIS A 18 -42.21 -35.93 -3.61
N PRO A 19 -43.16 -35.54 -2.74
CA PRO A 19 -43.21 -34.20 -2.20
C PRO A 19 -42.31 -34.15 -0.96
N ASP A 20 -41.06 -33.71 -1.12
CA ASP A 20 -40.23 -33.39 0.04
C ASP A 20 -40.77 -32.11 0.68
N GLN A 21 -41.56 -32.34 1.72
CA GLN A 21 -41.97 -31.37 2.72
C GLN A 21 -40.72 -30.67 3.26
N HIS A 22 -40.54 -29.39 2.94
CA HIS A 22 -39.64 -28.53 3.68
C HIS A 22 -40.20 -28.36 5.10
N GLN A 23 -39.80 -29.29 5.96
CA GLN A 23 -39.98 -29.26 7.39
C GLN A 23 -39.37 -27.96 7.92
N HIS A 24 -40.21 -26.99 8.28
CA HIS A 24 -39.79 -25.89 9.15
C HIS A 24 -39.36 -26.52 10.47
N LYS A 25 -38.06 -26.78 10.63
CA LYS A 25 -37.46 -27.03 11.94
C LYS A 25 -37.75 -25.80 12.79
N HIS A 26 -38.66 -25.93 13.73
CA HIS A 26 -38.70 -25.03 14.88
C HIS A 26 -37.30 -25.02 15.50
N PRO A 27 -36.71 -23.84 15.76
CA PRO A 27 -35.46 -23.77 16.48
C PRO A 27 -35.68 -24.34 17.88
N ASP A 28 -34.82 -25.28 18.26
CA ASP A 28 -34.79 -25.89 19.58
C ASP A 28 -34.63 -24.77 20.64
N PRO A 29 -35.53 -24.62 21.64
CA PRO A 29 -35.47 -23.53 22.61
C PRO A 29 -34.20 -23.55 23.49
N HIS A 30 -33.39 -24.60 23.38
CA HIS A 30 -32.20 -24.83 24.22
C HIS A 30 -30.86 -24.65 23.48
N GLN A 31 -30.84 -24.18 22.24
CA GLN A 31 -29.58 -23.77 21.59
C GLN A 31 -29.28 -22.31 21.89
N HIS A 32 -28.44 -22.09 22.90
CA HIS A 32 -27.75 -20.81 23.04
C HIS A 32 -26.93 -20.55 21.76
N PRO A 33 -27.09 -19.39 21.09
CA PRO A 33 -26.23 -19.04 19.98
C PRO A 33 -24.78 -19.00 20.46
N ASP A 34 -23.90 -19.67 19.72
CA ASP A 34 -22.49 -19.77 20.05
C ASP A 34 -21.91 -18.34 20.19
N PRO A 35 -21.32 -17.95 21.34
CA PRO A 35 -20.87 -16.56 21.58
C PRO A 35 -19.77 -16.09 20.61
N HIS A 36 -19.27 -17.00 19.77
CA HIS A 36 -18.14 -16.79 18.88
C HIS A 36 -18.52 -16.62 17.41
N GLU A 37 -19.79 -16.77 17.04
CA GLU A 37 -20.23 -16.56 15.65
C GLU A 37 -20.57 -15.09 15.43
N GLN A 38 -19.53 -14.28 15.23
CA GLN A 38 -19.72 -12.90 14.77
C GLN A 38 -20.37 -12.93 13.38
N PRO A 39 -21.45 -12.18 13.13
CA PRO A 39 -22.04 -12.11 11.80
C PRO A 39 -20.98 -11.61 10.81
N PRO A 40 -20.84 -12.22 9.63
CA PRO A 40 -19.91 -11.74 8.61
C PRO A 40 -20.21 -10.27 8.33
N HIS A 41 -19.25 -9.38 8.62
CA HIS A 41 -19.42 -7.96 8.38
C HIS A 41 -19.78 -7.72 6.89
N PRO A 42 -20.95 -7.12 6.60
CA PRO A 42 -21.44 -6.98 5.23
C PRO A 42 -20.74 -5.83 4.50
N HIS A 43 -20.43 -6.09 3.22
CA HIS A 43 -20.00 -5.19 2.13
C HIS A 43 -18.49 -4.98 1.87
N HIS A 44 -17.80 -6.04 1.43
CA HIS A 44 -16.65 -5.86 0.52
C HIS A 44 -17.17 -5.73 -0.92
N ARG A 45 -17.58 -4.51 -1.32
CA ARG A 45 -17.92 -4.26 -2.73
C ARG A 45 -16.63 -4.32 -3.56
N HIS A 46 -16.41 -5.41 -4.28
CA HIS A 46 -15.25 -5.57 -5.15
C HIS A 46 -15.18 -4.47 -6.23
N GLY A 47 -14.02 -3.83 -6.37
CA GLY A 47 -13.68 -2.98 -7.51
C GLY A 47 -14.00 -1.49 -7.36
N TRP A 48 -13.95 -0.93 -6.16
CA TRP A 48 -14.03 0.53 -5.96
C TRP A 48 -12.71 1.22 -6.27
N TRP A 49 -11.57 0.56 -6.03
CA TRP A 49 -10.25 1.15 -6.29
C TRP A 49 -10.08 1.55 -7.76
N TRP A 50 -10.36 0.67 -8.72
CA TRP A 50 -10.14 0.96 -10.15
C TRP A 50 -11.16 1.97 -10.68
N LYS A 51 -12.40 1.95 -10.18
CA LYS A 51 -13.41 2.96 -10.52
C LYS A 51 -13.00 4.33 -10.04
N THR A 52 -12.50 4.42 -8.79
CA THR A 52 -12.00 5.67 -8.23
C THR A 52 -10.80 6.19 -9.00
N LEU A 53 -9.87 5.30 -9.38
CA LEU A 53 -8.73 5.65 -10.22
C LEU A 53 -9.18 6.23 -11.57
N LEU A 54 -10.10 5.55 -12.26
CA LEU A 54 -10.61 5.99 -13.56
C LEU A 54 -11.38 7.31 -13.45
N THR A 55 -12.32 7.40 -12.51
CA THR A 55 -13.12 8.62 -12.30
C THR A 55 -12.24 9.78 -11.88
N GLY A 56 -11.31 9.58 -10.95
CA GLY A 56 -10.38 10.61 -10.52
C GLY A 56 -9.42 11.04 -11.63
N PHE A 57 -8.98 10.12 -12.48
CA PHE A 57 -8.16 10.45 -13.66
C PHE A 57 -8.93 11.33 -14.64
N VAL A 58 -10.19 10.97 -14.94
CA VAL A 58 -11.07 11.81 -15.78
C VAL A 58 -11.26 13.19 -15.15
N LEU A 59 -11.53 13.28 -13.84
CA LEU A 59 -11.68 14.55 -13.14
C LEU A 59 -10.39 15.39 -13.16
N TRP A 60 -9.23 14.76 -13.02
CA TRP A 60 -7.93 15.45 -13.11
C TRP A 60 -7.71 16.01 -14.53
N VAL A 61 -7.96 15.22 -15.58
CA VAL A 61 -7.87 15.68 -16.97
C VAL A 61 -8.86 16.81 -17.26
N VAL A 62 -10.11 16.71 -16.80
CA VAL A 62 -11.10 17.78 -16.94
C VAL A 62 -10.63 19.05 -16.23
N THR A 63 -10.08 18.93 -15.02
CA THR A 63 -9.54 20.07 -14.27
C THR A 63 -8.41 20.75 -15.03
N ILE A 64 -7.51 19.98 -15.66
CA ILE A 64 -6.44 20.51 -16.52
C ILE A 64 -7.03 21.29 -17.70
N ILE A 65 -7.98 20.71 -18.44
CA ILE A 65 -8.60 21.34 -19.60
C ILE A 65 -9.30 22.65 -19.21
N VAL A 66 -10.06 22.65 -18.10
CA VAL A 66 -10.74 23.86 -17.60
C VAL A 66 -9.72 24.91 -17.18
N THR A 67 -8.64 24.51 -16.52
CA THR A 67 -7.57 25.43 -16.10
C THR A 67 -6.90 26.11 -17.30
N PHE A 68 -6.54 25.35 -18.35
CA PHE A 68 -5.94 25.90 -19.56
C PHE A 68 -6.91 26.78 -20.38
N SER A 69 -8.19 26.38 -20.47
CA SER A 69 -9.18 27.11 -21.27
C SER A 69 -9.66 28.40 -20.60
N THR A 70 -9.74 28.43 -19.27
CA THR A 70 -10.21 29.60 -18.51
C THR A 70 -9.08 30.48 -17.97
N LEU A 71 -7.83 29.98 -18.00
CA LEU A 71 -6.68 30.59 -17.34
C LEU A 71 -6.90 30.84 -15.83
N ASN A 72 -7.82 30.09 -15.21
CA ASN A 72 -8.18 30.25 -13.82
C ASN A 72 -7.17 29.54 -12.90
N THR A 73 -6.22 30.31 -12.38
CA THR A 73 -5.17 29.81 -11.48
C THR A 73 -5.69 29.27 -10.14
N ASN A 74 -6.94 29.57 -9.76
CA ASN A 74 -7.56 28.99 -8.57
C ASN A 74 -7.77 27.47 -8.69
N LEU A 75 -7.68 26.90 -9.89
CA LEU A 75 -7.77 25.46 -10.13
C LEU A 75 -6.42 24.74 -9.96
N VAL A 76 -5.30 25.47 -9.88
CA VAL A 76 -3.96 24.87 -9.71
C VAL A 76 -3.87 24.03 -8.43
N PRO A 77 -4.33 24.49 -7.25
CA PRO A 77 -4.40 23.63 -6.06
C PRO A 77 -5.25 22.37 -6.27
N THR A 78 -6.34 22.46 -7.05
CA THR A 78 -7.18 21.30 -7.37
C THR A 78 -6.44 20.29 -8.23
N ILE A 79 -5.66 20.74 -9.23
CA ILE A 79 -4.77 19.88 -10.03
C ILE A 79 -3.79 19.17 -9.10
N ILE A 80 -3.06 19.93 -8.26
CA ILE A 80 -2.05 19.40 -7.32
C ILE A 80 -2.64 18.31 -6.41
N LEU A 81 -3.82 18.57 -5.83
CA LEU A 81 -4.46 17.62 -4.94
C LEU A 81 -4.90 16.36 -5.69
N LEU A 82 -5.53 16.50 -6.86
CA LEU A 82 -5.99 15.36 -7.64
C LEU A 82 -4.81 14.52 -8.16
N GLY A 83 -3.78 15.13 -8.74
CA GLY A 83 -2.65 14.39 -9.30
C GLY A 83 -1.80 13.71 -8.23
N SER A 84 -1.63 14.36 -7.07
CA SER A 84 -0.81 13.81 -5.98
C SER A 84 -1.55 12.77 -5.13
N PHE A 85 -2.86 12.89 -4.91
CA PHE A 85 -3.60 11.98 -4.02
C PHE A 85 -4.26 10.79 -4.74
N LEU A 86 -4.53 10.87 -6.04
CA LEU A 86 -5.34 9.87 -6.74
C LEU A 86 -4.79 8.45 -6.64
N VAL A 87 -3.53 8.24 -7.01
CA VAL A 87 -2.91 6.89 -6.96
C VAL A 87 -2.72 6.42 -5.52
N PRO A 88 -2.14 7.22 -4.60
CA PRO A 88 -2.04 6.82 -3.20
C PRO A 88 -3.38 6.49 -2.54
N PHE A 89 -4.42 7.27 -2.79
CA PHE A 89 -5.76 6.99 -2.26
C PHE A 89 -6.35 5.71 -2.86
N THR A 90 -6.11 5.46 -4.14
CA THR A 90 -6.47 4.19 -4.80
C THR A 90 -5.80 2.99 -4.14
N VAL A 91 -4.54 3.12 -3.73
CA VAL A 91 -3.84 2.08 -2.93
C VAL A 91 -4.57 1.83 -1.61
N VAL A 92 -5.04 2.87 -0.92
CA VAL A 92 -5.81 2.70 0.33
C VAL A 92 -7.12 1.94 0.06
N LEU A 93 -7.85 2.26 -1.01
CA LEU A 93 -9.06 1.52 -1.39
C LEU A 93 -8.75 0.05 -1.72
N PHE A 94 -7.65 -0.20 -2.44
CA PHE A 94 -7.17 -1.55 -2.73
C PHE A 94 -6.85 -2.32 -1.44
N VAL A 95 -6.30 -1.64 -0.43
CA VAL A 95 -6.01 -2.20 0.90
C VAL A 95 -7.30 -2.47 1.67
N ILE A 96 -8.26 -1.55 1.68
CA ILE A 96 -9.57 -1.73 2.35
C ILE A 96 -10.27 -2.99 1.82
N GLU A 97 -10.20 -3.25 0.52
CA GLU A 97 -10.77 -4.47 -0.07
C GLU A 97 -10.07 -5.78 0.33
N ARG A 98 -8.85 -5.71 0.89
CA ARG A 98 -7.99 -6.88 1.18
C ARG A 98 -7.67 -7.07 2.67
N VAL A 99 -7.93 -6.06 3.48
CA VAL A 99 -7.64 -6.08 4.90
C VAL A 99 -8.61 -7.04 5.60
N THR A 100 -8.11 -7.78 6.57
CA THR A 100 -8.91 -8.69 7.39
C THR A 100 -8.56 -8.51 8.87
N GLY A 101 -9.44 -8.96 9.75
CA GLY A 101 -9.26 -8.85 11.21
C GLY A 101 -9.73 -7.51 11.77
N SER A 102 -9.05 -7.01 12.81
CA SER A 102 -9.50 -5.82 13.59
C SER A 102 -9.15 -4.46 12.98
N VAL A 103 -8.55 -4.41 11.78
CA VAL A 103 -8.22 -3.13 11.13
C VAL A 103 -9.47 -2.57 10.47
N SER A 104 -9.99 -1.46 10.99
CA SER A 104 -11.17 -0.81 10.40
C SER A 104 -10.80 0.09 9.22
N THR A 105 -11.77 0.34 8.33
CA THR A 105 -11.63 1.34 7.25
C THR A 105 -11.23 2.71 7.78
N MET A 106 -11.84 3.15 8.90
CA MET A 106 -11.48 4.41 9.53
C MET A 106 -10.02 4.42 10.00
N GLN A 107 -9.53 3.31 10.56
CA GLN A 107 -8.13 3.22 10.96
C GLN A 107 -7.18 3.35 9.76
N LEU A 108 -7.52 2.78 8.59
CA LEU A 108 -6.73 2.94 7.37
C LEU A 108 -6.75 4.39 6.85
N ILE A 109 -7.91 5.04 6.86
CA ILE A 109 -8.02 6.46 6.47
C ILE A 109 -7.18 7.33 7.42
N VAL A 110 -7.27 7.10 8.73
CA VAL A 110 -6.44 7.79 9.72
C VAL A 110 -4.96 7.48 9.50
N ALA A 111 -4.58 6.23 9.22
CA ALA A 111 -3.21 5.84 8.92
C ALA A 111 -2.64 6.60 7.71
N PHE A 112 -3.45 6.79 6.67
CA PHE A 112 -3.09 7.55 5.49
C PHE A 112 -2.84 9.03 5.83
N PHE A 113 -3.77 9.70 6.49
CA PHE A 113 -3.61 11.13 6.81
C PHE A 113 -2.53 11.39 7.87
N VAL A 114 -2.50 10.60 8.94
CA VAL A 114 -1.48 10.73 10.00
C VAL A 114 -0.10 10.36 9.46
N GLY A 115 -0.01 9.26 8.70
CA GLY A 115 1.22 8.84 8.02
C GLY A 115 1.74 9.88 7.04
N GLY A 116 0.85 10.54 6.30
CA GLY A 116 1.18 11.61 5.37
C GLY A 116 1.62 12.89 6.06
N ILE A 117 0.74 13.48 6.87
CA ILE A 117 0.96 14.80 7.48
C ILE A 117 2.11 14.73 8.49
N LEU A 118 2.05 13.83 9.47
CA LEU A 118 3.12 13.73 10.47
C LEU A 118 4.40 13.15 9.87
N GLY A 119 4.28 12.36 8.80
CA GLY A 119 5.42 11.84 8.06
C GLY A 119 6.24 12.96 7.44
N VAL A 120 5.62 13.78 6.59
CA VAL A 120 6.28 14.90 5.93
C VAL A 120 6.77 15.93 6.94
N LEU A 121 5.99 16.26 7.97
CA LEU A 121 6.43 17.17 9.03
C LEU A 121 7.63 16.63 9.81
N GLY A 122 7.60 15.35 10.19
CA GLY A 122 8.69 14.71 10.92
C GLY A 122 9.98 14.64 10.10
N ALA A 123 9.88 14.26 8.82
CA ALA A 123 11.00 14.28 7.89
C ALA A 123 11.57 15.69 7.75
N SER A 124 10.71 16.69 7.48
CA SER A 124 11.13 18.09 7.31
C SER A 124 11.88 18.64 8.53
N LEU A 125 11.44 18.32 9.75
CA LEU A 125 12.11 18.76 10.98
C LEU A 125 13.47 18.09 11.17
N LEU A 126 13.59 16.80 10.87
CA LEU A 126 14.83 16.05 11.00
C LEU A 126 15.83 16.39 9.89
N GLU A 127 15.35 16.88 8.75
CA GLU A 127 16.15 17.24 7.58
C GLU A 127 16.55 18.71 7.53
N ALA A 128 15.99 19.56 8.41
CA ALA A 128 16.15 21.02 8.36
C ALA A 128 17.60 21.52 8.31
N ASP A 129 18.51 20.83 9.01
CA ASP A 129 19.94 21.19 9.09
C ASP A 129 20.84 20.32 8.19
N LEU A 130 20.26 19.46 7.34
CA LEU A 130 21.05 18.62 6.44
C LEU A 130 21.69 19.46 5.33
N ARG A 131 23.01 19.37 5.24
CA ARG A 131 23.79 20.07 4.21
C ARG A 131 23.90 19.22 2.94
N ALA A 132 23.94 19.89 1.79
CA ALA A 132 24.23 19.24 0.52
C ALA A 132 25.59 18.52 0.57
N GLY A 133 25.62 17.25 0.17
CA GLY A 133 26.83 16.43 0.19
C GLY A 133 26.62 15.03 -0.40
N ALA A 134 27.74 14.33 -0.62
CA ALA A 134 27.72 12.93 -1.04
C ALA A 134 27.11 12.07 0.07
N GLY A 135 25.93 11.53 -0.17
CA GLY A 135 25.18 10.73 0.80
C GLY A 135 23.93 11.40 1.38
N LEU A 136 23.60 12.64 0.98
CA LEU A 136 22.38 13.33 1.43
C LEU A 136 21.12 12.46 1.23
N TYR A 137 20.92 11.93 0.02
CA TYR A 137 19.77 11.08 -0.30
C TYR A 137 19.71 9.79 0.53
N ILE A 138 20.87 9.24 0.91
CA ILE A 138 20.90 8.09 1.82
C ILE A 138 20.38 8.52 3.19
N VAL A 139 20.87 9.64 3.73
CA VAL A 139 20.41 10.16 5.03
C VAL A 139 18.92 10.47 5.02
N VAL A 140 18.42 11.11 3.96
CA VAL A 140 16.97 11.36 3.74
C VAL A 140 16.21 10.02 3.79
N GLY A 141 16.64 9.02 3.02
CA GLY A 141 16.02 7.70 3.04
C GLY A 141 15.97 7.06 4.44
N PHE A 142 17.01 7.23 5.26
CA PHE A 142 16.99 6.77 6.66
C PHE A 142 15.99 7.57 7.51
N VAL A 143 16.03 8.90 7.43
CA VAL A 143 15.16 9.78 8.20
C VAL A 143 13.70 9.51 7.90
N GLU A 144 13.33 9.49 6.62
CA GLU A 144 11.93 9.33 6.26
C GLU A 144 11.40 7.95 6.58
N GLU A 145 12.15 6.87 6.30
CA GLU A 145 11.70 5.52 6.65
C GLU A 145 11.64 5.31 8.17
N PHE A 146 12.46 6.02 8.95
CA PHE A 146 12.36 6.02 10.41
C PHE A 146 11.04 6.62 10.87
N VAL A 147 10.70 7.83 10.39
CA VAL A 147 9.46 8.51 10.75
C VAL A 147 8.25 7.66 10.37
N LYS A 148 8.21 7.12 9.14
CA LYS A 148 7.15 6.22 8.69
C LYS A 148 7.06 4.96 9.57
N GLY A 149 8.20 4.37 9.93
CA GLY A 149 8.28 3.22 10.83
C GLY A 149 7.70 3.48 12.22
N VAL A 150 8.01 4.63 12.82
CA VAL A 150 7.44 5.05 14.12
C VAL A 150 5.92 5.22 14.00
N LEU A 151 5.45 5.96 12.99
CA LEU A 151 4.02 6.18 12.77
C LEU A 151 3.26 4.87 12.54
N LEU A 152 3.86 3.93 11.81
CA LEU A 152 3.32 2.60 11.58
C LEU A 152 3.16 1.80 12.88
N VAL A 153 4.15 1.85 13.78
CA VAL A 153 4.06 1.20 15.10
C VAL A 153 2.95 1.83 15.95
N VAL A 154 2.85 3.16 15.95
CA VAL A 154 1.82 3.91 16.70
C VAL A 154 0.42 3.56 16.21
N VAL A 155 0.16 3.69 14.91
CA VAL A 155 -1.14 3.38 14.30
C VAL A 155 -1.45 1.88 14.40
N GLY A 156 -0.42 1.05 14.32
CA GLY A 156 -0.51 -0.40 14.40
C GLY A 156 -0.67 -0.99 15.80
N TRP A 157 -0.55 -0.17 16.85
CA TRP A 157 -0.39 -0.68 18.21
C TRP A 157 -1.59 -1.52 18.68
N ARG A 158 -2.82 -1.09 18.34
CA ARG A 158 -4.06 -1.78 18.74
C ARG A 158 -4.50 -2.88 17.77
N VAL A 159 -3.83 -3.08 16.64
CA VAL A 159 -4.19 -4.11 15.66
C VAL A 159 -3.97 -5.51 16.23
N ARG A 160 -4.97 -6.39 16.08
CA ARG A 160 -4.97 -7.79 16.55
C ARG A 160 -5.69 -8.72 15.56
N PRO A 161 -5.17 -9.94 15.30
CA PRO A 161 -3.79 -10.37 15.53
C PRO A 161 -2.79 -9.49 14.76
N LYS A 162 -1.49 -9.56 15.05
CA LYS A 162 -0.45 -8.88 14.26
C LYS A 162 0.21 -9.87 13.31
N THR A 163 -0.17 -9.78 12.02
CA THR A 163 0.38 -10.65 10.96
C THR A 163 1.18 -9.85 9.94
N ALA A 164 2.13 -10.51 9.27
CA ALA A 164 2.93 -9.87 8.22
C ALA A 164 2.07 -9.28 7.09
N ARG A 165 0.95 -9.92 6.73
CA ARG A 165 0.03 -9.40 5.72
C ARG A 165 -0.66 -8.12 6.19
N GLN A 166 -1.15 -8.07 7.43
CA GLN A 166 -1.74 -6.84 7.98
C GLN A 166 -0.71 -5.72 8.11
N GLY A 167 0.52 -6.05 8.51
CA GLY A 167 1.62 -5.09 8.53
C GLY A 167 1.97 -4.54 7.16
N ALA A 168 1.99 -5.38 6.12
CA ALA A 168 2.23 -4.94 4.75
C ALA A 168 1.15 -3.97 4.26
N LEU A 169 -0.12 -4.29 4.52
CA LEU A 169 -1.27 -3.48 4.12
C LEU A 169 -1.31 -2.14 4.87
N LEU A 170 -1.08 -2.16 6.19
CA LEU A 170 -1.03 -0.94 6.99
C LEU A 170 0.20 -0.09 6.63
N GLY A 171 1.35 -0.72 6.41
CA GLY A 171 2.57 -0.07 5.93
C GLY A 171 2.37 0.60 4.57
N ALA A 172 1.75 -0.10 3.61
CA ALA A 172 1.38 0.47 2.32
C ALA A 172 0.48 1.71 2.47
N THR A 173 -0.43 1.70 3.44
CA THR A 173 -1.34 2.82 3.71
C THR A 173 -0.60 4.04 4.27
N VAL A 174 0.33 3.84 5.22
CA VAL A 174 1.19 4.91 5.75
C VAL A 174 2.09 5.48 4.65
N GLY A 175 2.74 4.60 3.87
CA GLY A 175 3.60 5.00 2.75
C GLY A 175 2.84 5.73 1.63
N ALA A 176 1.59 5.31 1.35
CA ALA A 176 0.70 6.02 0.42
C ALA A 176 0.38 7.42 0.94
N GLY A 177 0.06 7.55 2.23
CA GLY A 177 -0.14 8.84 2.88
C GLY A 177 1.06 9.77 2.66
N PHE A 178 2.25 9.30 3.01
CA PHE A 178 3.48 10.06 2.82
C PHE A 178 3.67 10.50 1.37
N ALA A 179 3.59 9.56 0.43
CA ALA A 179 3.76 9.84 -0.99
C ALA A 179 2.79 10.89 -1.52
N ALA A 180 1.54 10.90 -1.05
CA ALA A 180 0.53 11.88 -1.49
C ALA A 180 0.89 13.31 -1.08
N PHE A 181 1.22 13.52 0.20
CA PHE A 181 1.52 14.84 0.74
C PHE A 181 2.87 15.37 0.24
N GLU A 182 3.86 14.50 0.19
CA GLU A 182 5.19 14.84 -0.33
C GLU A 182 5.12 15.18 -1.82
N SER A 183 4.40 14.39 -2.63
CA SER A 183 4.21 14.68 -4.07
C SER A 183 3.47 16.00 -4.30
N ALA A 184 2.52 16.36 -3.44
CA ALA A 184 1.85 17.67 -3.53
C ALA A 184 2.83 18.82 -3.32
N GLY A 185 3.79 18.68 -2.39
CA GLY A 185 4.87 19.65 -2.20
C GLY A 185 5.79 19.75 -3.41
N TYR A 186 6.18 18.62 -4.01
CA TYR A 186 6.98 18.61 -5.24
C TYR A 186 6.25 19.24 -6.43
N ALA A 187 4.96 18.92 -6.62
CA ALA A 187 4.14 19.51 -7.68
C ALA A 187 3.99 21.02 -7.49
N PHE A 188 3.79 21.49 -6.25
CA PHE A 188 3.76 22.91 -5.92
C PHE A 188 5.10 23.60 -6.22
N ASN A 189 6.22 23.01 -5.80
CA ASN A 189 7.54 23.56 -6.09
C ASN A 189 7.84 23.62 -7.59
N ALA A 190 7.46 22.58 -8.35
CA ALA A 190 7.62 22.56 -9.81
C ALA A 190 6.75 23.61 -10.52
N ALA A 191 5.62 23.99 -9.91
CA ALA A 191 4.74 25.03 -10.44
C ALA A 191 5.31 26.44 -10.26
N ILE A 192 6.09 26.69 -9.20
CA ILE A 192 6.55 28.04 -8.87
C ILE A 192 7.83 28.36 -9.65
N THR A 193 7.75 29.34 -10.55
CA THR A 193 8.92 29.88 -11.26
C THR A 193 8.98 31.40 -11.15
N SER A 194 10.15 31.98 -11.44
CA SER A 194 10.33 33.43 -11.51
C SER A 194 9.49 34.12 -12.58
N ARG A 195 8.90 33.36 -13.51
CA ARG A 195 8.05 33.85 -14.60
C ARG A 195 6.56 33.56 -14.39
N GLY A 196 6.17 33.06 -13.23
CA GLY A 196 4.79 32.67 -12.91
C GLY A 196 4.60 31.16 -12.76
N ILE A 197 3.36 30.71 -12.86
CA ILE A 197 3.00 29.29 -12.68
C ILE A 197 3.37 28.48 -13.92
N ASP A 198 4.30 27.53 -13.78
CA ASP A 198 4.65 26.55 -14.81
C ASP A 198 3.82 25.27 -14.66
N LEU A 199 2.68 25.26 -15.35
CA LEU A 199 1.77 24.12 -15.32
C LEU A 199 2.37 22.87 -16.00
N VAL A 200 3.29 23.03 -16.95
CA VAL A 200 3.89 21.87 -17.62
C VAL A 200 4.82 21.13 -16.66
N SER A 201 5.69 21.86 -15.96
CA SER A 201 6.60 21.27 -14.96
C SER A 201 5.85 20.66 -13.77
N LEU A 202 4.75 21.30 -13.32
CA LEU A 202 3.83 20.72 -12.34
C LEU A 202 3.30 19.36 -12.82
N LEU A 203 2.68 19.32 -14.00
CA LEU A 203 2.01 18.11 -14.52
C LEU A 203 3.00 16.97 -14.79
N GLN A 204 4.20 17.28 -15.30
CA GLN A 204 5.26 16.31 -15.47
C GLN A 204 5.67 15.68 -14.14
N THR A 205 5.81 16.50 -13.10
CA THR A 205 6.17 16.04 -11.76
C THR A 205 5.07 15.14 -11.18
N GLU A 206 3.81 15.54 -11.30
CA GLU A 206 2.68 14.73 -10.82
C GLU A 206 2.61 13.36 -11.51
N VAL A 207 2.67 13.31 -12.84
CA VAL A 207 2.56 12.05 -13.59
C VAL A 207 3.68 11.09 -13.21
N VAL A 208 4.92 11.58 -13.18
CA VAL A 208 6.08 10.74 -12.82
C VAL A 208 5.95 10.22 -11.40
N ARG A 209 5.65 11.08 -10.42
CA ARG A 209 5.53 10.66 -9.02
C ARG A 209 4.33 9.75 -8.79
N ALA A 210 3.19 10.01 -9.44
CA ALA A 210 1.98 9.19 -9.31
C ALA A 210 2.18 7.77 -9.87
N ILE A 211 2.83 7.61 -11.03
CA ILE A 211 3.10 6.29 -11.63
C ILE A 211 4.06 5.49 -10.74
N LEU A 212 5.05 6.15 -10.16
CA LEU A 212 6.11 5.50 -9.40
C LEU A 212 5.77 5.31 -7.90
N SER A 213 4.76 6.00 -7.38
CA SER A 213 4.39 5.95 -5.95
C SER A 213 4.14 4.53 -5.42
N PRO A 214 3.50 3.58 -6.15
CA PRO A 214 3.25 2.24 -5.64
C PRO A 214 4.51 1.41 -5.43
N VAL A 215 5.60 1.72 -6.16
CA VAL A 215 6.88 1.00 -6.10
C VAL A 215 7.97 1.75 -5.31
N GLY A 216 7.67 2.98 -4.87
CA GLY A 216 8.47 3.77 -3.94
C GLY A 216 8.00 3.61 -2.49
N HIS A 217 7.67 4.74 -1.84
CA HIS A 217 7.28 4.78 -0.41
C HIS A 217 6.22 3.74 0.00
N VAL A 218 5.22 3.50 -0.85
CA VAL A 218 4.18 2.49 -0.59
C VAL A 218 4.81 1.11 -0.35
N LEU A 219 5.71 0.69 -1.25
CA LEU A 219 6.38 -0.60 -1.20
C LEU A 219 7.37 -0.68 -0.03
N TRP A 220 8.19 0.35 0.17
CA TRP A 220 9.19 0.38 1.23
C TRP A 220 8.56 0.28 2.61
N THR A 221 7.54 1.08 2.88
CA THR A 221 6.83 1.04 4.16
C THR A 221 6.00 -0.24 4.31
N ALA A 222 5.49 -0.83 3.21
CA ALA A 222 4.87 -2.15 3.24
C ALA A 222 5.85 -3.26 3.65
N ILE A 223 7.09 -3.25 3.15
CA ILE A 223 8.15 -4.20 3.55
C ILE A 223 8.42 -4.06 5.05
N LEU A 224 8.67 -2.84 5.52
CA LEU A 224 8.95 -2.57 6.93
C LEU A 224 7.78 -3.04 7.82
N GLY A 225 6.55 -2.72 7.42
CA GLY A 225 5.34 -3.17 8.12
C GLY A 225 5.18 -4.68 8.17
N ALA A 226 5.43 -5.37 7.05
CA ALA A 226 5.37 -6.82 6.98
C ALA A 226 6.33 -7.47 7.97
N VAL A 227 7.53 -6.92 8.12
CA VAL A 227 8.54 -7.44 9.04
C VAL A 227 8.21 -7.10 10.50
N VAL A 228 7.83 -5.86 10.80
CA VAL A 228 7.49 -5.41 12.16
C VAL A 228 6.30 -6.17 12.73
N PHE A 229 5.21 -6.31 11.95
CA PHE A 229 4.06 -7.10 12.38
C PHE A 229 4.34 -8.60 12.32
N GLY A 230 5.08 -9.06 11.33
CA GLY A 230 5.47 -10.47 11.19
C GLY A 230 6.26 -10.98 12.39
N ALA A 231 7.08 -10.13 13.01
CA ALA A 231 7.81 -10.47 14.23
C ALA A 231 6.91 -10.81 15.42
N ALA A 232 5.66 -10.32 15.44
CA ALA A 232 4.70 -10.66 16.49
C ALA A 232 4.12 -12.08 16.35
N HIS A 233 4.28 -12.74 15.18
CA HIS A 233 3.79 -14.10 14.93
C HIS A 233 2.30 -14.29 15.31
N GLY A 234 1.43 -13.36 14.90
CA GLY A 234 0.00 -13.40 15.18
C GLY A 234 -0.39 -12.98 16.61
N ARG A 235 0.56 -12.75 17.51
CA ARG A 235 0.28 -12.31 18.89
C ARG A 235 -0.19 -10.85 18.93
N ALA A 236 -0.77 -10.45 20.06
CA ALA A 236 -1.34 -9.11 20.23
C ALA A 236 -0.29 -8.00 20.43
N ARG A 237 0.91 -8.33 20.93
CA ARG A 237 1.99 -7.37 21.24
C ARG A 237 3.11 -7.47 20.20
N PHE A 238 3.73 -6.33 19.88
CA PHE A 238 4.96 -6.32 19.08
C PHE A 238 6.07 -7.08 19.80
N ARG A 239 6.95 -7.71 19.02
CA ARG A 239 8.12 -8.43 19.54
C ARG A 239 9.36 -7.93 18.81
N TRP A 240 10.46 -7.85 19.54
CA TRP A 240 11.75 -7.58 18.95
C TRP A 240 12.23 -8.76 18.09
N SER A 241 12.88 -8.44 16.98
CA SER A 241 13.57 -9.38 16.10
C SER A 241 14.66 -8.64 15.34
N TRP A 242 15.81 -9.26 15.14
CA TRP A 242 16.89 -8.71 14.30
C TRP A 242 16.48 -8.47 12.84
N SER A 243 15.40 -9.10 12.38
CA SER A 243 14.83 -8.80 11.07
C SER A 243 14.34 -7.35 10.94
N ILE A 244 13.94 -6.70 12.03
CA ILE A 244 13.41 -5.32 12.01
C ILE A 244 14.49 -4.30 11.63
N PRO A 245 15.64 -4.19 12.33
CA PRO A 245 16.69 -3.26 11.93
C PRO A 245 17.27 -3.59 10.55
N ILE A 246 17.35 -4.88 10.17
CA ILE A 246 17.79 -5.28 8.83
C ILE A 246 16.81 -4.77 7.76
N ALA A 247 15.50 -4.94 7.99
CA ALA A 247 14.49 -4.45 7.06
C ALA A 247 14.51 -2.93 6.96
N TYR A 248 14.64 -2.22 8.08
CA TYR A 248 14.76 -0.77 8.13
C TYR A 248 15.96 -0.27 7.33
N VAL A 249 17.16 -0.81 7.58
CA VAL A 249 18.37 -0.45 6.81
C VAL A 249 18.19 -0.77 5.33
N GLY A 250 17.62 -1.94 5.01
CA GLY A 250 17.36 -2.34 3.62
C GLY A 250 16.44 -1.38 2.89
N VAL A 251 15.30 -1.00 3.48
CA VAL A 251 14.35 -0.08 2.84
C VAL A 251 14.89 1.34 2.77
N ALA A 252 15.62 1.82 3.78
CA ALA A 252 16.26 3.12 3.78
C ALA A 252 17.33 3.23 2.68
N LEU A 253 18.12 2.18 2.46
CA LEU A 253 19.10 2.14 1.37
C LEU A 253 18.43 2.06 0.00
N LEU A 254 17.35 1.30 -0.16
CA LEU A 254 16.57 1.27 -1.41
C LEU A 254 15.99 2.65 -1.72
N HIS A 255 15.49 3.34 -0.71
CA HIS A 255 15.00 4.70 -0.82
C HIS A 255 16.12 5.67 -1.22
N GLY A 256 17.24 5.69 -0.48
CA GLY A 256 18.36 6.56 -0.83
C GLY A 256 18.93 6.29 -2.23
N LEU A 257 18.91 5.02 -2.67
CA LEU A 257 19.29 4.64 -4.02
C LEU A 257 18.29 5.13 -5.06
N TRP A 258 16.99 5.09 -4.76
CA TRP A 258 15.93 5.64 -5.59
C TRP A 258 16.13 7.14 -5.82
N ASP A 259 16.33 7.91 -4.75
CA ASP A 259 16.54 9.36 -4.84
C ASP A 259 17.86 9.71 -5.54
N SER A 260 18.91 8.92 -5.30
CA SER A 260 20.20 9.09 -5.96
C SER A 260 20.18 8.67 -7.43
N ASN A 261 19.14 8.00 -7.92
CA ASN A 261 19.15 7.30 -9.20
C ASN A 261 19.38 8.24 -10.39
N SER A 262 18.82 9.45 -10.36
CA SER A 262 19.05 10.46 -11.40
C SER A 262 20.54 10.83 -11.49
N THR A 263 21.15 11.16 -10.34
CA THR A 263 22.58 11.50 -10.26
C THR A 263 23.47 10.33 -10.70
N ILE A 264 23.20 9.12 -10.21
CA ILE A 264 23.97 7.92 -10.56
C ILE A 264 23.89 7.66 -12.08
N SER A 265 22.70 7.74 -12.66
CA SER A 265 22.47 7.48 -14.08
C SER A 265 23.18 8.48 -14.98
N THR A 266 23.16 9.77 -14.59
CA THR A 266 23.92 10.81 -15.29
C THR A 266 25.42 10.57 -15.20
N LEU A 267 25.95 10.24 -14.02
CA LEU A 267 27.38 9.96 -13.84
C LEU A 267 27.81 8.74 -14.68
N LEU A 268 27.03 7.68 -14.68
CA LEU A 268 27.28 6.49 -15.51
C LEU A 268 27.26 6.83 -17.01
N ALA A 269 26.33 7.67 -17.46
CA ALA A 269 26.30 8.10 -18.87
C ALA A 269 27.56 8.88 -19.28
N PHE A 270 28.07 9.76 -18.41
CA PHE A 270 29.35 10.43 -18.63
C PHE A 270 30.51 9.42 -18.73
N LEU A 271 30.59 8.49 -17.79
CA LEU A 271 31.64 7.47 -17.74
C LEU A 271 31.63 6.55 -18.97
N VAL A 272 30.45 6.05 -19.35
CA VAL A 272 30.29 5.12 -20.49
C VAL A 272 30.61 5.78 -21.83
N THR A 273 30.27 7.06 -21.98
CA THR A 273 30.51 7.80 -23.24
C THR A 273 31.89 8.45 -23.32
N GLY A 274 32.65 8.45 -22.22
CA GLY A 274 33.92 9.20 -22.12
C GLY A 274 33.74 10.72 -22.21
N THR A 275 32.51 11.22 -22.06
CA THR A 275 32.23 12.67 -22.11
C THR A 275 32.82 13.33 -20.86
N PRO A 276 33.62 14.39 -20.98
CA PRO A 276 34.18 15.06 -19.80
C PRO A 276 33.07 15.76 -19.00
N PHE A 277 33.15 15.72 -17.67
CA PHE A 277 32.18 16.40 -16.80
C PHE A 277 32.09 17.91 -17.02
N SER A 278 33.15 18.53 -17.56
CA SER A 278 33.14 19.95 -17.98
C SER A 278 32.13 20.25 -19.10
N ALA A 279 31.64 19.22 -19.80
CA ALA A 279 30.57 19.36 -20.80
C ALA A 279 29.20 19.65 -20.16
N ALA A 280 29.01 19.39 -18.85
CA ALA A 280 27.78 19.71 -18.12
C ALA A 280 27.67 21.23 -17.89
N ARG A 281 27.21 21.97 -18.92
CA ARG A 281 27.01 23.42 -18.81
C ARG A 281 25.86 23.70 -17.83
N ASN A 282 26.14 24.47 -16.79
CA ASN A 282 25.16 24.90 -15.77
C ASN A 282 24.41 23.73 -15.11
N GLY A 283 25.05 22.56 -14.95
CA GLY A 283 24.42 21.37 -14.36
C GLY A 283 23.45 20.63 -15.28
N ALA A 284 23.28 21.06 -16.53
CA ALA A 284 22.45 20.37 -17.51
C ALA A 284 23.20 19.20 -18.15
N VAL A 285 22.49 18.09 -18.36
CA VAL A 285 23.02 16.90 -19.05
C VAL A 285 23.15 17.23 -20.55
N PRO A 286 24.33 17.01 -21.17
CA PRO A 286 24.52 17.22 -22.61
C PRO A 286 23.54 16.38 -23.44
N VAL A 287 23.00 16.97 -24.51
CA VAL A 287 22.04 16.31 -25.42
C VAL A 287 22.62 15.00 -26.00
N SER A 288 23.93 14.96 -26.22
CA SER A 288 24.64 13.78 -26.72
C SER A 288 24.55 12.56 -25.80
N ILE A 289 24.40 12.76 -24.49
CA ILE A 289 24.32 11.67 -23.50
C ILE A 289 22.95 11.56 -22.82
N ALA A 290 22.05 12.53 -23.05
CA ALA A 290 20.76 12.62 -22.39
C ALA A 290 19.89 11.36 -22.60
N GLY A 291 19.92 10.78 -23.81
CA GLY A 291 19.20 9.53 -24.09
C GLY A 291 19.72 8.34 -23.28
N LEU A 292 21.04 8.21 -23.14
CA LEU A 292 21.65 7.17 -22.32
C LEU A 292 21.37 7.39 -20.84
N ALA A 293 21.52 8.63 -20.33
CA ALA A 293 21.24 8.97 -18.94
C ALA A 293 19.78 8.65 -18.57
N THR A 294 18.84 8.99 -19.45
CA THR A 294 17.41 8.66 -19.26
C THR A 294 17.16 7.15 -19.28
N THR A 295 17.81 6.43 -20.19
CA THR A 295 17.70 4.95 -20.25
C THR A 295 18.22 4.32 -18.96
N LEU A 296 19.40 4.73 -18.49
CA LEU A 296 19.99 4.25 -17.24
C LEU A 296 19.11 4.59 -16.04
N TYR A 297 18.50 5.78 -16.03
CA TYR A 297 17.56 6.20 -15.00
C TYR A 297 16.36 5.26 -14.93
N VAL A 298 15.69 4.99 -16.06
CA VAL A 298 14.53 4.08 -16.09
C VAL A 298 14.94 2.65 -15.67
N VAL A 299 16.08 2.16 -16.14
CA VAL A 299 16.61 0.84 -15.77
C VAL A 299 16.89 0.78 -14.26
N GLY A 300 17.52 1.80 -13.70
CA GLY A 300 17.80 1.90 -12.27
C GLY A 300 16.53 1.87 -11.42
N LEU A 301 15.50 2.64 -11.78
CA LEU A 301 14.20 2.61 -11.10
C LEU A 301 13.56 1.21 -11.18
N ALA A 302 13.62 0.56 -12.34
CA ALA A 302 13.07 -0.77 -12.53
C ALA A 302 13.77 -1.81 -11.64
N ILE A 303 15.11 -1.74 -11.53
CA ILE A 303 15.91 -2.61 -10.67
C ILE A 303 15.55 -2.40 -9.19
N VAL A 304 15.55 -1.15 -8.72
CA VAL A 304 15.22 -0.82 -7.31
C VAL A 304 13.80 -1.30 -6.96
N SER A 305 12.84 -1.06 -7.85
CA SER A 305 11.46 -1.52 -7.71
C SER A 305 11.37 -3.05 -7.64
N ALA A 306 12.05 -3.75 -8.55
CA ALA A 306 12.06 -5.21 -8.60
C ALA A 306 12.65 -5.82 -7.33
N ILE A 307 13.75 -5.26 -6.82
CA ILE A 307 14.36 -5.67 -5.55
C ILE A 307 13.36 -5.51 -4.41
N GLY A 308 12.70 -4.36 -4.29
CA GLY A 308 11.68 -4.13 -3.28
C GLY A 308 10.53 -5.14 -3.35
N VAL A 309 10.01 -5.42 -4.55
CA VAL A 309 8.92 -6.38 -4.76
C VAL A 309 9.36 -7.79 -4.36
N VAL A 310 10.55 -8.22 -4.77
CA VAL A 310 11.12 -9.52 -4.40
C VAL A 310 11.27 -9.63 -2.88
N ILE A 311 11.76 -8.59 -2.21
CA ILE A 311 11.88 -8.55 -0.75
C ILE A 311 10.51 -8.70 -0.09
N LEU A 312 9.51 -7.92 -0.52
CA LEU A 312 8.16 -8.01 0.05
C LEU A 312 7.58 -9.42 -0.10
N ILE A 313 7.67 -9.99 -1.30
CA ILE A 313 7.18 -11.35 -1.59
C ILE A 313 7.92 -12.37 -0.71
N ALA A 314 9.25 -12.28 -0.61
CA ALA A 314 10.05 -13.19 0.20
C ALA A 314 9.67 -13.12 1.70
N VAL A 315 9.46 -11.92 2.23
CA VAL A 315 9.01 -11.70 3.62
C VAL A 315 7.63 -12.34 3.84
N LEU A 316 6.68 -12.12 2.93
CA LEU A 316 5.32 -12.66 3.04
C LEU A 316 5.28 -14.19 2.92
N ILE A 317 6.06 -14.77 1.98
CA ILE A 317 6.18 -16.23 1.84
C ILE A 317 6.81 -16.84 3.10
N ARG A 318 7.89 -16.24 3.63
CA ARG A 318 8.55 -16.72 4.85
C ARG A 318 7.61 -16.68 6.04
N ALA A 319 6.83 -15.61 6.20
CA ALA A 319 5.84 -15.49 7.26
C ALA A 319 4.76 -16.57 7.14
N LYS A 320 4.22 -16.79 5.94
CA LYS A 320 3.22 -17.83 5.69
C LYS A 320 3.74 -19.24 6.03
N LYS A 321 4.98 -19.55 5.65
CA LYS A 321 5.61 -20.84 5.97
C LYS A 321 5.77 -21.07 7.47
N ARG A 322 6.14 -20.04 8.24
CA ARG A 322 6.25 -20.12 9.71
C ARG A 322 4.92 -20.42 10.38
N THR A 323 3.85 -19.77 9.94
CA THR A 323 2.50 -20.02 10.46
C THR A 323 2.00 -21.42 10.11
N ALA A 324 2.31 -21.93 8.90
CA ALA A 324 1.89 -23.26 8.48
C ALA A 324 2.70 -24.41 9.11
N GLY A 325 3.97 -24.16 9.47
CA GLY A 325 4.89 -25.18 9.97
C GLY A 325 4.84 -25.44 11.48
N GLY A 326 3.91 -24.83 12.23
CA GLY A 326 3.75 -25.07 13.67
C GLY A 326 4.97 -24.72 14.55
N LEU A 327 5.98 -24.03 14.02
CA LEU A 327 7.24 -23.69 14.70
C LEU A 327 7.09 -22.69 15.88
N ASP A 328 5.87 -22.46 16.35
CA ASP A 328 5.51 -21.51 17.41
C ASP A 328 4.85 -22.19 18.64
N GLU A 329 4.80 -23.54 18.69
CA GLU A 329 4.63 -24.23 19.98
C GLU A 329 5.93 -24.09 20.79
N ASP A 330 6.04 -23.01 21.57
CA ASP A 330 7.00 -22.91 22.65
C ASP A 330 6.81 -24.13 23.59
N PRO A 331 7.80 -25.01 23.80
CA PRO A 331 7.69 -26.13 24.73
C PRO A 331 7.53 -25.69 26.19
N ALA A 332 7.70 -24.39 26.47
CA ALA A 332 7.82 -23.86 27.82
C ALA A 332 6.49 -23.73 28.59
N TRP A 333 5.34 -23.96 27.96
CA TRP A 333 4.03 -23.80 28.62
C TRP A 333 3.11 -25.03 28.60
N SER A 334 3.55 -26.17 28.07
CA SER A 334 2.74 -27.41 28.09
C SER A 334 2.96 -28.30 29.32
N ALA A 335 3.82 -27.88 30.26
CA ALA A 335 4.04 -28.60 31.52
C ALA A 335 3.32 -27.93 32.69
N THR A 336 1.98 -28.02 32.75
CA THR A 336 1.30 -28.05 34.04
C THR A 336 1.62 -29.38 34.71
N PRO A 337 2.34 -29.43 35.86
CA PRO A 337 2.51 -30.68 36.59
C PRO A 337 1.13 -31.19 37.01
N ALA A 338 0.88 -32.49 36.85
CA ALA A 338 -0.33 -33.11 37.33
C ALA A 338 -0.48 -32.84 38.85
N PRO A 339 -1.69 -32.51 39.35
CA PRO A 339 -1.89 -32.33 40.78
C PRO A 339 -1.56 -33.63 41.50
N HIS A 340 -0.67 -33.52 42.50
CA HIS A 340 -0.37 -34.64 43.38
C HIS A 340 -1.66 -35.12 44.08
N PRO A 341 -1.97 -36.42 44.08
CA PRO A 341 -3.03 -36.93 44.93
C PRO A 341 -2.63 -36.73 46.38
N LEU A 342 -3.44 -35.97 47.12
CA LEU A 342 -3.36 -35.90 48.57
C LEU A 342 -3.71 -37.30 49.12
N GLY A 343 -2.81 -37.84 49.92
CA GLY A 343 -3.09 -39.01 50.76
C GLY A 343 -4.02 -38.67 51.91
#